data_AF-T1BW58-F1
#
_entry.id   AF-T1BW58-F1
#
_cell.length_a   1.000
_cell.length_b   1.000
_cell.length_c   1.000
_cell.angle_alpha   90.00
_cell.angle_beta   90.00
_cell.angle_gamma   90.00
#
_symmetry.space_group_name_H-M   'P 1'
#
loop_
_entity.id
_entity.type
_entity.pdbx_description
1 polymer ?
#
loop_
_entity_poly.entity_id
_entity_poly.type
_entity_poly.pdbx_seq_one_letter_code
_entity_poly.pdbx_strand_id
1 'polypeptide(L)'
;MAIKSFCRDLNQRIDQEDRIALLGSNGNGKSTFAKLIAGMITPLSGELYRSEKLDVAYFHQHQIEALHIKETAFQHLSPLMREARPEQVRARLGQFGFAQEKADVAVEKLSGGEKAR
;
A
#
# COMPACT_ATOMS: atom_id res chain seq x y z
N MET A 1 -6.34 -26.71 -16.63
CA MET A 1 -5.58 -25.47 -16.36
C MET A 1 -4.77 -25.70 -15.09
N ALA A 2 -3.43 -25.79 -15.18
CA ALA A 2 -2.59 -26.10 -14.02
C ALA A 2 -2.31 -24.81 -13.22
N ILE A 3 -2.63 -24.81 -11.92
CA ILE A 3 -2.26 -23.72 -11.03
C ILE A 3 -0.76 -23.86 -10.75
N LYS A 4 0.03 -22.87 -11.16
CA LYS A 4 1.48 -22.86 -10.92
C LYS A 4 1.74 -22.33 -9.51
N SER A 5 2.27 -23.17 -8.63
CA SER A 5 2.69 -22.77 -7.29
C SER A 5 4.02 -22.02 -7.35
N PHE A 6 4.07 -20.82 -6.76
CA PHE A 6 5.26 -19.97 -6.75
C PHE A 6 6.04 -20.04 -5.42
N CYS A 7 5.36 -20.39 -4.33
CA CYS A 7 5.94 -20.54 -3.00
C CYS A 7 5.57 -21.93 -2.47
N ARG A 8 6.54 -22.69 -1.98
CA ARG A 8 6.36 -24.05 -1.43
C ARG A 8 7.13 -24.18 -0.13
N ASP A 9 6.58 -24.95 0.80
CA ASP A 9 7.21 -25.35 2.06
C ASP A 9 7.80 -24.17 2.86
N LEU A 10 7.05 -23.07 2.90
CA LEU A 10 7.41 -21.89 3.69
C LEU A 10 6.93 -22.07 5.13
N ASN A 11 7.87 -21.99 6.08
CA ASN A 11 7.58 -21.80 7.49
C ASN A 11 8.24 -20.50 7.93
N GLN A 12 7.45 -19.44 8.08
CA GLN A 12 7.93 -18.11 8.42
C GLN A 12 7.02 -17.52 9.50
N ARG A 13 7.65 -16.87 10.47
CA ARG A 13 6.99 -16.04 11.48
C ARG A 13 7.46 -14.61 11.25
N ILE A 14 6.50 -13.70 11.26
CA ILE A 14 6.75 -12.26 11.12
C ILE A 14 6.21 -11.63 12.40
N ASP A 15 7.08 -10.92 13.12
CA ASP A 15 6.76 -10.24 14.36
C ASP A 15 6.67 -8.73 14.14
N GLN A 16 6.18 -8.01 15.15
CA GLN A 16 6.09 -6.56 15.10
C GLN A 16 7.50 -5.94 14.99
N GLU A 17 7.63 -4.85 14.24
CA GLU A 17 8.89 -4.14 13.96
C GLU A 17 9.85 -4.84 12.98
N ASP A 18 9.48 -6.02 12.45
CA ASP A 18 10.26 -6.69 11.41
C ASP A 18 10.40 -5.83 10.15
N ARG A 19 11.62 -5.82 9.62
CA ARG A 19 11.96 -5.18 8.34
C ARG A 19 12.45 -6.23 7.36
N ILE A 20 11.53 -6.72 6.52
CA ILE A 20 11.80 -7.84 5.61
C ILE A 20 11.94 -7.34 4.19
N ALA A 21 13.05 -7.70 3.54
CA ALA A 21 13.27 -7.48 2.11
C ALA A 21 13.13 -8.81 1.35
N LEU A 22 12.28 -8.84 0.32
CA LEU A 22 12.13 -10.00 -0.56
C LEU A 22 13.11 -9.89 -1.73
N LEU A 23 14.11 -10.76 -1.76
CA LEU A 23 15.13 -10.80 -2.81
C LEU A 23 14.88 -11.94 -3.80
N GLY A 24 15.35 -11.77 -5.04
CA GLY A 24 15.27 -12.78 -6.10
C GLY A 24 14.86 -12.21 -7.45
N SER A 25 15.00 -13.00 -8.52
CA SER A 25 14.65 -12.58 -9.88
C SER A 25 13.15 -12.34 -10.07
N ASN A 26 12.80 -11.62 -11.13
CA ASN A 26 11.40 -11.38 -11.51
C ASN A 26 10.72 -12.71 -11.84
N GLY A 27 9.47 -12.88 -11.39
CA GLY A 27 8.69 -14.11 -11.59
C GLY A 27 8.83 -15.18 -10.52
N ASN A 28 9.70 -15.02 -9.51
CA ASN A 28 9.87 -16.00 -8.41
C ASN A 28 8.79 -15.92 -7.31
N GLY A 29 7.66 -15.25 -7.54
CA GLY A 29 6.56 -15.22 -6.57
C GLY A 29 6.66 -14.19 -5.45
N LYS A 30 7.62 -13.25 -5.47
CA LYS A 30 7.74 -12.20 -4.44
C LYS A 30 6.45 -11.42 -4.22
N SER A 31 5.83 -10.93 -5.30
CA SER A 31 4.56 -10.22 -5.24
C SER A 31 3.42 -11.14 -4.80
N THR A 32 3.49 -12.43 -5.13
CA THR A 32 2.52 -13.43 -4.65
C THR A 32 2.62 -13.61 -3.14
N PHE A 33 3.83 -13.71 -2.61
CA PHE A 33 4.07 -13.80 -1.16
C PHE A 33 3.64 -12.52 -0.43
N ALA A 34 3.93 -11.34 -0.98
CA ALA A 34 3.46 -10.07 -0.42
C ALA A 34 1.92 -9.99 -0.37
N LYS A 35 1.23 -10.43 -1.43
CA LYS A 35 -0.24 -10.52 -1.45
C LYS A 35 -0.80 -11.52 -0.45
N LEU A 36 -0.10 -12.65 -0.26
CA LEU A 36 -0.48 -13.68 0.72
C LEU A 36 -0.43 -13.11 2.14
N ILE A 37 0.67 -12.44 2.50
CA ILE A 37 0.80 -11.80 3.82
C ILE A 37 -0.22 -10.66 3.99
N ALA A 38 -0.48 -9.91 2.93
CA ALA A 38 -1.52 -8.88 2.92
C ALA A 38 -2.96 -9.43 2.98
N GLY A 39 -3.14 -10.75 2.97
CA GLY A 39 -4.46 -11.38 3.03
C GLY A 39 -5.30 -11.21 1.75
N MET A 40 -4.69 -10.79 0.65
CA MET A 40 -5.35 -10.59 -0.64
C MET A 40 -5.54 -11.88 -1.42
N ILE A 41 -4.80 -12.93 -1.07
CA ILE A 41 -4.94 -14.28 -1.60
C ILE A 41 -4.85 -15.29 -0.45
N THR A 42 -5.51 -16.44 -0.60
CA THR A 42 -5.44 -17.54 0.36
C THR A 42 -4.33 -18.53 -0.01
N PRO A 43 -3.71 -19.21 0.97
CA PRO A 43 -2.77 -20.28 0.68
C PRO A 43 -3.47 -21.41 -0.10
N LEU A 44 -2.76 -22.02 -1.05
CA LEU A 44 -3.27 -23.21 -1.76
C LEU A 44 -3.26 -24.46 -0.87
N SER A 45 -2.34 -24.49 0.10
CA SER A 45 -2.16 -25.56 1.09
C SER A 45 -1.45 -25.01 2.32
N GLY A 46 -1.61 -25.67 3.46
CA GLY A 46 -1.07 -25.21 4.74
C GLY A 46 -1.93 -24.14 5.39
N GLU A 47 -1.40 -23.50 6.42
CA GLU A 47 -2.14 -22.58 7.27
C GLU A 47 -1.44 -21.21 7.35
N LEU A 48 -2.24 -20.14 7.42
CA LEU A 48 -1.78 -18.79 7.65
C LEU A 48 -2.50 -18.24 8.87
N TYR A 49 -1.75 -18.04 9.96
CA TYR A 49 -2.27 -17.46 11.19
C TYR A 49 -1.93 -15.97 11.25
N ARG A 50 -2.92 -15.14 11.57
CA ARG A 50 -2.79 -13.70 11.77
C ARG A 50 -3.64 -13.25 12.93
N SER A 51 -3.19 -12.23 13.65
CA SER A 51 -3.99 -11.59 14.70
C SER A 51 -5.23 -10.96 14.10
N GLU A 52 -6.38 -11.09 14.76
CA GLU A 52 -7.63 -10.43 14.35
C GLU A 52 -7.53 -8.90 14.35
N LYS A 53 -6.61 -8.35 15.15
CA LYS A 53 -6.36 -6.91 15.24
C LYS A 53 -5.30 -6.41 14.25
N LEU A 54 -4.74 -7.28 13.42
CA LEU A 54 -3.74 -6.91 12.43
C LEU A 54 -4.41 -6.18 11.26
N ASP A 55 -4.06 -4.91 11.07
CA ASP A 55 -4.38 -4.16 9.87
C ASP A 55 -3.15 -4.08 8.96
N VAL A 56 -3.33 -4.37 7.67
CA VAL A 56 -2.23 -4.48 6.71
C VAL A 56 -2.41 -3.48 5.58
N ALA A 57 -1.48 -2.53 5.50
CA ALA A 57 -1.35 -1.65 4.34
C ALA A 57 -0.46 -2.31 3.27
N TYR A 58 -1.00 -2.43 2.06
CA TYR A 58 -0.30 -3.01 0.89
C TYR A 58 -0.21 -1.96 -0.20
N PHE A 59 1.01 -1.52 -0.53
CA PHE A 59 1.27 -0.47 -1.51
C PHE A 59 2.03 -1.01 -2.73
N HIS A 60 1.43 -0.91 -3.92
CA HIS A 60 2.01 -1.40 -5.16
C HIS A 60 1.83 -0.42 -6.31
N GLN A 61 2.69 -0.52 -7.32
CA GLN A 61 2.82 0.46 -8.40
C GLN A 61 1.50 0.80 -9.13
N HIS A 62 0.60 -0.18 -9.31
CA HIS A 62 -0.72 0.06 -9.92
C HIS A 62 -1.66 0.94 -9.08
N GLN A 63 -1.44 1.11 -7.77
CA GLN A 63 -2.27 2.01 -6.96
C GLN A 63 -2.07 3.48 -7.36
N ILE A 64 -0.92 3.85 -7.91
CA ILE A 64 -0.71 5.20 -8.47
C ILE A 64 -1.71 5.45 -9.61
N GLU A 65 -2.06 4.43 -10.38
CA GLU A 65 -3.03 4.51 -11.47
C GLU A 65 -4.47 4.64 -10.96
N ALA A 66 -4.74 4.28 -9.70
CA ALA A 66 -6.06 4.41 -9.07
C ALA A 66 -6.37 5.83 -8.59
N LEU A 67 -5.39 6.74 -8.58
CA LEU A 67 -5.61 8.13 -8.20
C LEU A 67 -6.50 8.84 -9.22
N HIS A 68 -7.52 9.56 -8.75
CA HIS A 68 -8.30 10.48 -9.57
C HIS A 68 -7.42 11.67 -9.99
N ILE A 69 -6.99 11.67 -11.24
CA ILE A 69 -6.01 12.60 -11.78
C ILE A 69 -6.45 14.08 -11.72
N LYS A 70 -7.76 14.34 -11.69
CA LYS A 70 -8.35 15.68 -11.62
C LYS A 70 -8.52 16.20 -10.19
N GLU A 71 -8.39 15.33 -9.20
CA GLU A 71 -8.50 15.68 -7.79
C GLU A 71 -7.13 16.07 -7.24
N THR A 72 -7.15 16.88 -6.18
CA THR A 72 -5.98 17.30 -5.42
C THR A 72 -5.69 16.33 -4.28
N ALA A 73 -4.47 16.34 -3.74
CA ALA A 73 -4.13 15.52 -2.58
C ALA A 73 -5.07 15.80 -1.39
N PHE A 74 -5.50 17.05 -1.21
CA PHE A 74 -6.52 17.43 -0.23
C PHE A 74 -7.86 16.73 -0.47
N GLN A 75 -8.32 16.70 -1.72
CA GLN A 75 -9.59 16.04 -2.08
C GLN A 75 -9.53 14.52 -1.93
N HIS A 76 -8.36 13.90 -2.09
CA HIS A 76 -8.16 12.48 -1.79
C HIS A 76 -8.21 12.18 -0.29
N LEU A 77 -7.57 13.00 0.54
CA LEU A 77 -7.44 12.72 1.97
C LEU A 77 -8.64 13.18 2.82
N SER A 78 -9.27 14.30 2.47
CA SER A 78 -10.37 14.89 3.23
C SER A 78 -11.54 13.91 3.47
N PRO A 79 -12.01 13.12 2.49
CA PRO A 79 -13.07 12.12 2.69
C PRO A 79 -12.72 10.99 3.67
N LEU A 80 -11.42 10.72 3.87
CA LEU A 80 -10.89 9.74 4.83
C LEU A 80 -10.78 10.33 6.25
N MET A 81 -10.81 11.66 6.38
CA MET A 81 -10.66 12.41 7.63
C MET A 81 -11.90 13.28 7.90
N ARG A 82 -13.10 12.69 7.85
CA ARG A 82 -14.39 13.41 7.86
C ARG A 82 -14.60 14.34 9.06
N GLU A 83 -14.00 14.03 10.19
CA GLU A 83 -14.11 14.83 11.43
C GLU A 83 -13.02 15.90 11.56
N ALA A 84 -12.04 15.90 10.65
CA ALA A 84 -10.92 16.82 10.69
C ALA A 84 -11.26 18.14 10.00
N ARG A 85 -10.80 19.25 10.58
CA ARG A 85 -10.85 20.56 9.93
C ARG A 85 -9.88 20.60 8.74
N PRO A 86 -10.11 21.45 7.73
CA PRO A 86 -9.24 21.55 6.56
C PRO A 86 -7.76 21.77 6.90
N GLU A 87 -7.44 22.53 7.95
CA GLU A 87 -6.06 22.78 8.39
C GLU A 87 -5.40 21.50 8.91
N GLN A 88 -6.17 20.61 9.55
CA GLN A 88 -5.66 19.32 10.05
C GLN A 88 -5.39 18.35 8.90
N VAL A 89 -6.23 18.36 7.86
CA VAL A 89 -5.98 17.58 6.63
C VAL A 89 -4.70 18.07 5.93
N ARG A 90 -4.55 19.40 5.79
CA ARG A 90 -3.33 20.01 5.21
C ARG A 90 -2.08 19.72 6.05
N ALA A 91 -2.19 19.76 7.37
CA ALA A 91 -1.10 19.39 8.26
C ALA A 91 -0.71 17.91 8.08
N ARG A 92 -1.69 17.01 7.91
CA ARG A 92 -1.45 15.59 7.66
C ARG A 92 -0.75 15.37 6.30
N LEU A 93 -1.16 16.08 5.26
CA LEU A 93 -0.45 16.07 3.97
C LEU A 93 0.99 16.60 4.11
N GLY A 94 1.19 17.64 4.93
CA GLY A 94 2.51 18.16 5.27
C GLY A 94 3.43 17.11 5.89
N GLN A 95 2.92 16.22 6.73
CA GLN A 95 3.69 15.10 7.30
C GLN A 95 4.17 14.09 6.25
N PHE A 96 3.47 13.99 5.11
CA PHE A 96 3.88 13.20 3.94
C PHE A 96 4.75 13.99 2.96
N GLY A 97 5.16 15.21 3.30
CA GLY A 97 6.02 16.04 2.46
C GLY A 97 5.30 16.82 1.35
N PHE A 98 3.97 16.93 1.41
CA PHE A 98 3.23 17.87 0.56
C PHE A 98 3.25 19.26 1.20
N ALA A 99 4.03 20.18 0.61
CA ALA A 99 3.95 21.60 0.95
C ALA A 99 2.51 22.12 0.74
N GLN A 100 2.10 23.13 1.51
CA GLN A 100 0.72 23.66 1.45
C GLN A 100 0.24 23.96 0.03
N GLU A 101 1.11 24.54 -0.80
CA GLU A 101 0.81 24.88 -2.20
C GLU A 101 0.55 23.63 -3.06
N LYS A 102 1.21 22.51 -2.78
CA LYS A 102 1.07 21.26 -3.54
C LYS A 102 -0.14 20.45 -3.13
N ALA A 103 -0.67 20.66 -1.93
CA ALA A 103 -1.88 19.98 -1.47
C ALA A 103 -3.11 20.29 -2.34
N ASP A 104 -3.12 21.46 -2.99
CA ASP A 104 -4.19 21.93 -3.90
C ASP A 104 -3.85 21.75 -5.39
N VAL A 105 -2.74 21.09 -5.70
CA VAL A 105 -2.37 20.77 -7.09
C VAL A 105 -3.05 19.46 -7.49
N ALA A 106 -3.70 19.45 -8.66
CA ALA A 106 -4.30 18.25 -9.21
C ALA A 106 -3.25 17.16 -9.45
N VAL A 107 -3.61 15.90 -9.18
CA VAL A 107 -2.73 14.74 -9.28
C VAL A 107 -2.05 14.64 -10.65
N GLU A 108 -2.72 15.01 -11.75
CA GLU A 108 -2.12 14.98 -13.10
C GLU A 108 -0.80 15.77 -13.21
N LYS A 109 -0.66 16.84 -12.42
CA LYS A 109 0.51 17.74 -12.41
C LYS A 109 1.59 17.31 -11.42
N LEU A 110 1.33 16.28 -10.61
CA LEU A 110 2.30 15.73 -9.67
C LEU A 110 3.28 14.78 -10.38
N SER A 111 4.53 14.80 -9.92
CA SER A 111 5.54 13.82 -10.33
C SER A 111 5.19 12.41 -9.83
N GLY A 112 5.79 11.37 -10.42
CA GLY A 112 5.56 9.99 -9.98
C GLY A 112 5.93 9.74 -8.51
N GLY A 113 6.99 10.40 -8.02
CA GLY A 113 7.39 10.30 -6.62
C GLY A 113 6.43 11.00 -5.65
N GLU A 114 5.75 12.07 -6.10
CA GLU A 114 4.71 12.74 -5.31
C GLU A 114 3.41 11.94 -5.30
N LYS A 115 3.05 11.32 -6.42
CA LYS A 115 1.90 10.40 -6.48
C LYS A 115 2.07 9.15 -5.60
N ALA A 116 3.31 8.77 -5.31
CA ALA A 116 3.63 7.61 -4.50
C ALA A 116 3.64 7.90 -2.98
N ARG A 117 3.58 9.16 -2.57
CA ARG A 117 3.53 9.60 -1.17
C ARG A 117 2.09 9.71 -0.71
#